data_AF-A0A1B6HU61-F1
#
_entry.id   AF-A0A1B6HU61-F1
#
_cell.length_a   1.000
_cell.length_b   1.000
_cell.length_c   1.000
_cell.angle_alpha   90.00
_cell.angle_beta   90.00
_cell.angle_gamma   90.00
#
_symmetry.space_group_name_H-M   'P 1'
#
loop_
_entity.id
_entity.type
_entity.pdbx_description
1 polymer ?
#
loop_
_entity_poly.entity_id
_entity_poly.type
_entity_poly.pdbx_seq_one_letter_code
_entity_poly.pdbx_strand_id
1 'polypeptide(L)'
;SPEVSNTRGNWLESQVAETCGCSNSWTLQVVGVLVFVVLVWALLYSLVHHEVTPRGDLFKILVLVLLAFLAGRLVALIRLPPLLGMLITGIILRTSGFYQISGVYTHIVITLREIALSVILIKAGLGLDPVALYKLSLVVIRLAICPCIAEAVGAAVVSHFILGYPWLWGLLLGFLLSAVSPAVVVPVLLSLQERGYGESKGIATLVIAASSMDDVLAISIYGI
;
A
#
# COMPACT_ATOMS: atom_id res chain seq x y z
N SER A 1 36.41 -8.23 24.36
CA SER A 1 36.16 -6.88 24.90
C SER A 1 35.31 -6.10 23.91
N PRO A 2 33.97 -6.11 24.05
CA PRO A 2 33.02 -5.62 23.04
C PRO A 2 32.68 -4.13 23.16
N GLU A 3 33.22 -3.40 24.14
CA GLU A 3 32.80 -2.02 24.43
C GLU A 3 33.39 -0.93 23.51
N VAL A 4 34.37 -1.26 22.67
CA VAL A 4 35.11 -0.25 21.87
C VAL A 4 34.51 -0.04 20.47
N SER A 5 33.69 -0.97 19.95
CA SER A 5 33.04 -0.79 18.63
C SER A 5 31.75 0.02 18.70
N ASN A 6 31.09 0.09 19.87
CA ASN A 6 29.81 0.78 20.04
C ASN A 6 29.95 2.30 20.17
N THR A 7 31.12 2.80 20.59
CA THR A 7 31.38 4.23 20.80
C THR A 7 31.68 4.99 19.50
N ARG A 8 32.20 4.33 18.46
CA ARG A 8 32.48 4.97 17.15
C ARG A 8 31.22 5.16 16.29
N GLY A 9 30.23 4.29 16.38
CA GLY A 9 28.95 4.43 15.68
C GLY A 9 28.17 5.65 16.17
N ASN A 10 28.04 5.79 17.49
CA ASN A 10 27.32 6.90 18.12
C ASN A 10 27.97 8.28 17.87
N TRP A 11 29.30 8.32 17.73
CA TRP A 11 30.03 9.57 17.47
C TRP A 11 29.89 10.06 16.01
N LEU A 12 29.77 9.12 15.06
CA LEU A 12 29.48 9.44 13.66
C LEU A 12 28.01 9.85 13.48
N GLU A 13 27.07 9.17 14.16
CA GLU A 13 25.65 9.56 14.12
C GLU A 13 25.40 10.94 14.74
N SER A 14 26.09 11.30 15.83
CA SER A 14 25.97 12.63 16.43
C SER A 14 26.59 13.72 15.55
N GLN A 15 27.71 13.45 14.89
CA GLN A 15 28.35 14.39 13.95
C GLN A 15 27.54 14.58 12.66
N VAL A 16 26.89 13.53 12.14
CA VAL A 16 25.97 13.64 10.98
C VAL A 16 24.72 14.42 11.37
N ALA A 17 24.20 14.24 12.59
CA ALA A 17 23.07 15.01 13.10
C ALA A 17 23.41 16.50 13.33
N GLU A 18 24.64 16.83 13.75
CA GLU A 18 25.08 18.22 13.93
C GLU A 18 25.50 18.91 12.62
N THR A 19 26.09 18.20 11.66
CA THR A 19 26.55 18.79 10.38
C THR A 19 25.38 18.95 9.40
N CYS A 20 24.36 18.07 9.47
CA CYS A 20 23.06 18.29 8.85
C CYS A 20 22.14 19.05 9.82
N GLY A 21 22.52 20.29 10.15
CA GLY A 21 21.69 21.27 10.86
C GLY A 21 20.46 21.74 10.08
N CYS A 22 19.84 20.90 9.26
CA CYS A 22 18.43 21.04 8.96
C CYS A 22 17.69 20.51 10.17
N SER A 23 17.29 21.43 11.05
CA SER A 23 16.15 21.23 11.94
C SER A 23 15.13 20.36 11.20
N ASN A 24 14.76 19.23 11.77
CA ASN A 24 13.76 18.28 11.27
C ASN A 24 12.37 18.96 11.27
N SER A 25 12.25 20.09 10.58
CA SER A 25 11.00 20.79 10.39
C SER A 25 10.33 20.08 9.24
N TRP A 26 9.11 19.63 9.52
CA TRP A 26 8.18 19.14 8.53
C TRP A 26 8.09 20.09 7.31
N THR A 27 8.32 21.39 7.49
CA THR A 27 8.37 22.39 6.43
C THR A 27 9.53 22.18 5.45
N LEU A 28 10.75 21.88 5.90
CA LEU A 28 11.91 21.63 5.02
C LEU A 28 11.74 20.34 4.21
N GLN A 29 11.15 19.30 4.80
CA GLN A 29 10.85 18.06 4.07
C GLN A 29 9.73 18.27 3.04
N VAL A 30 8.69 19.02 3.38
CA VAL A 30 7.59 19.34 2.45
C VAL A 30 8.11 20.20 1.31
N VAL A 31 8.87 21.26 1.60
CA VAL A 31 9.47 22.13 0.60
C VAL A 31 10.47 21.36 -0.27
N GLY A 32 11.31 20.50 0.31
CA GLY A 32 12.25 19.66 -0.42
C GLY A 32 11.57 18.69 -1.38
N VAL A 33 10.49 18.03 -0.94
CA VAL A 33 9.71 17.13 -1.83
C VAL A 33 9.01 17.92 -2.93
N LEU A 34 8.47 19.10 -2.62
CA LEU A 34 7.78 19.95 -3.59
C LEU A 34 8.76 20.47 -4.65
N VAL A 35 9.96 20.89 -4.23
CA VAL A 35 11.05 21.29 -5.14
C VAL A 35 11.52 20.11 -5.99
N PHE A 36 11.71 18.93 -5.40
CA PHE A 36 12.11 17.72 -6.15
C PHE A 36 11.06 17.35 -7.21
N VAL A 37 9.77 17.43 -6.85
CA VAL A 37 8.64 17.23 -7.75
C VAL A 37 8.66 18.22 -8.92
N VAL A 38 8.89 19.51 -8.63
CA VAL A 38 8.94 20.57 -9.65
C VAL A 38 10.16 20.39 -10.56
N LEU A 39 11.31 19.98 -10.00
CA LEU A 39 12.52 19.70 -10.77
C LEU A 39 12.36 18.47 -11.66
N VAL A 40 11.73 17.40 -11.16
CA VAL A 40 11.40 16.21 -11.96
C VAL A 40 10.39 16.57 -13.06
N TRP A 41 9.41 17.43 -12.76
CA TRP A 41 8.46 17.96 -13.74
C TRP A 41 9.17 18.79 -14.83
N ALA A 42 10.08 19.68 -14.46
CA ALA A 42 10.88 20.48 -15.39
C ALA A 42 11.83 19.62 -16.23
N LEU A 43 12.43 18.58 -15.64
CA LEU A 43 13.30 17.62 -16.34
C LEU A 43 12.51 16.79 -17.35
N LEU A 44 11.32 16.29 -16.97
CA LEU A 44 10.41 15.57 -17.86
C LEU A 44 9.89 16.47 -18.99
N TYR A 45 9.57 17.74 -18.68
CA TYR A 45 9.20 18.75 -19.66
C TYR A 45 10.34 19.00 -20.67
N SER A 46 11.58 19.02 -20.21
CA SER A 46 12.76 19.22 -21.06
C SER A 46 13.12 18.00 -21.92
N LEU A 47 12.82 16.78 -21.47
CA LEU A 47 13.19 15.54 -22.16
C LEU A 47 12.13 15.08 -23.19
N VAL A 48 10.85 15.39 -22.97
CA VAL A 48 9.73 14.92 -23.82
C VAL A 48 8.94 16.11 -24.36
N HIS A 49 9.61 17.00 -25.09
CA HIS A 49 9.07 18.27 -25.59
C HIS A 49 7.74 18.17 -26.39
N HIS A 50 7.41 17.01 -26.98
CA HIS A 50 6.27 16.89 -27.91
C HIS A 50 5.02 16.18 -27.36
N GLU A 51 5.07 15.60 -26.15
CA GLU A 51 3.91 14.91 -25.52
C GLU A 51 3.44 15.54 -24.19
N VAL A 52 4.14 16.57 -23.70
CA VAL A 52 3.74 17.32 -22.48
C VAL A 52 2.86 18.52 -22.85
N THR A 53 1.92 18.32 -23.78
CA THR A 53 0.79 19.25 -23.86
C THR A 53 -0.12 18.99 -22.64
N PRO A 54 -0.88 19.98 -22.14
CA PRO A 54 -1.87 19.76 -21.08
C PRO A 54 -2.98 18.74 -21.44
N ARG A 55 -2.93 18.16 -22.66
CA ARG A 55 -3.77 17.05 -23.12
C ARG A 55 -3.06 15.69 -23.19
N GLY A 56 -1.74 15.64 -23.04
CA GLY A 56 -0.94 14.43 -23.10
C GLY A 56 -1.16 13.49 -21.92
N ASP A 57 -1.11 12.19 -22.17
CA ASP A 57 -1.42 11.18 -21.16
C ASP A 57 -0.34 11.06 -20.08
N LEU A 58 0.93 11.32 -20.42
CA LEU A 58 2.03 11.36 -19.46
C LEU A 58 1.88 12.51 -18.46
N PHE A 59 1.40 13.68 -18.91
CA PHE A 59 1.10 14.81 -18.04
C PHE A 59 -0.01 14.45 -17.04
N LYS A 60 -1.08 13.77 -17.50
CA LYS A 60 -2.17 13.32 -16.62
C LYS A 60 -1.69 12.33 -15.55
N ILE A 61 -0.82 11.37 -15.91
CA ILE A 61 -0.22 10.43 -14.95
C ILE A 61 0.61 11.18 -13.91
N LEU A 62 1.45 12.12 -14.35
CA LEU A 62 2.28 12.90 -13.45
C LEU A 62 1.44 13.73 -12.48
N VAL A 63 0.45 14.46 -12.98
CA VAL A 63 -0.49 15.22 -12.15
C VAL A 63 -1.24 14.32 -11.17
N LEU A 64 -1.69 13.13 -11.61
CA LEU A 64 -2.33 12.14 -10.74
C LEU A 64 -1.40 11.73 -9.59
N VAL A 65 -0.14 11.38 -9.87
CA VAL A 65 0.83 10.96 -8.85
C VAL A 65 1.11 12.09 -7.86
N LEU A 66 1.31 13.32 -8.34
CA LEU A 66 1.61 14.47 -7.49
C LEU A 66 0.44 14.84 -6.59
N LEU A 67 -0.78 14.92 -7.15
CA LEU A 67 -1.98 15.22 -6.38
C LEU A 67 -2.28 14.10 -5.38
N ALA A 68 -2.14 12.83 -5.78
CA ALA A 68 -2.36 11.70 -4.89
C ALA A 68 -1.37 11.73 -3.72
N PHE A 69 -0.08 12.00 -3.98
CA PHE A 69 0.93 12.11 -2.93
C PHE A 69 0.65 13.27 -1.98
N LEU A 70 0.29 14.44 -2.51
CA LEU A 70 -0.06 15.61 -1.69
C LEU A 70 -1.29 15.35 -0.83
N ALA A 71 -2.35 14.80 -1.43
CA ALA A 71 -3.56 14.43 -0.72
C ALA A 71 -3.31 13.36 0.35
N GLY A 72 -2.48 12.35 0.05
CA GLY A 72 -2.06 11.35 1.04
C GLY A 72 -1.35 11.96 2.23
N ARG A 73 -0.46 12.94 2.00
CA ARG A 73 0.20 13.72 3.07
C ARG A 73 -0.79 14.58 3.86
N LEU A 74 -1.74 15.22 3.19
CA LEU A 74 -2.78 16.01 3.86
C LEU A 74 -3.66 15.14 4.75
N VAL A 75 -4.09 13.97 4.26
CA VAL A 75 -4.87 13.01 5.05
C VAL A 75 -4.08 12.45 6.22
N ALA A 76 -2.76 12.27 6.06
CA ALA A 76 -1.87 11.88 7.16
C ALA A 76 -1.84 12.90 8.31
N LEU A 77 -1.98 14.20 8.03
CA LEU A 77 -2.05 15.25 9.07
C LEU A 77 -3.30 15.11 9.94
N ILE A 78 -4.39 14.62 9.36
CA ILE A 78 -5.66 14.36 10.04
C ILE A 78 -5.63 12.99 10.76
N ARG A 79 -4.45 12.33 10.87
CA ARG A 79 -4.24 11.00 11.47
C ARG A 79 -4.98 9.86 10.77
N LEU A 80 -5.35 10.04 9.51
CA LEU A 80 -5.96 9.00 8.69
C LEU A 80 -4.89 8.30 7.81
N PRO A 81 -5.13 7.06 7.38
CA PRO A 81 -4.20 6.35 6.49
C PRO A 81 -3.97 7.15 5.19
N PRO A 82 -2.71 7.41 4.78
CA PRO A 82 -2.40 8.17 3.57
C PRO A 82 -3.04 7.59 2.29
N LEU A 83 -3.24 6.26 2.27
CA LEU A 83 -3.88 5.52 1.17
C LEU A 83 -5.30 6.00 0.88
N LEU A 84 -6.04 6.46 1.90
CA LEU A 84 -7.38 7.01 1.72
C LEU A 84 -7.34 8.30 0.90
N GLY A 85 -6.37 9.19 1.16
CA GLY A 85 -6.18 10.42 0.38
C GLY A 85 -5.77 10.14 -1.07
N MET A 86 -4.90 9.15 -1.28
CA MET A 86 -4.51 8.70 -2.62
C MET A 86 -5.70 8.11 -3.40
N LEU A 87 -6.54 7.30 -2.75
CA LEU A 87 -7.74 6.70 -3.34
C LEU A 87 -8.77 7.77 -3.74
N ILE A 88 -9.11 8.68 -2.82
CA ILE A 88 -10.08 9.75 -3.06
C ILE A 88 -9.64 10.62 -4.25
N THR A 89 -8.36 10.95 -4.31
CA THR A 89 -7.80 11.74 -5.42
C THR A 89 -7.97 11.03 -6.76
N GLY A 90 -7.70 9.72 -6.81
CA GLY A 90 -7.92 8.91 -8.01
C GLY A 90 -9.39 8.89 -8.45
N ILE A 91 -10.32 8.77 -7.50
CA ILE A 91 -11.76 8.80 -7.80
C ILE A 91 -12.16 10.18 -8.36
N ILE A 92 -11.75 11.28 -7.72
CA ILE A 92 -12.08 12.65 -8.16
C ILE A 92 -11.52 12.93 -9.56
N LEU A 93 -10.25 12.58 -9.82
CA LEU A 93 -9.61 12.82 -11.11
C LEU A 93 -10.22 11.99 -12.24
N ARG A 94 -10.72 10.79 -11.94
CA ARG A 94 -11.46 9.99 -12.92
C ARG A 94 -12.88 10.49 -13.15
N THR A 95 -13.60 10.84 -12.09
CA THR A 95 -14.98 11.36 -12.19
C THR A 95 -15.06 12.72 -12.89
N SER A 96 -14.05 13.57 -12.70
CA SER A 96 -13.96 14.88 -13.39
C SER A 96 -13.62 14.78 -14.88
N GLY A 97 -13.32 13.58 -15.40
CA GLY A 97 -12.91 13.37 -16.78
C GLY A 97 -11.49 13.83 -17.10
N PHE A 98 -10.73 14.32 -16.11
CA PHE A 98 -9.35 14.76 -16.28
C PHE A 98 -8.41 13.57 -16.54
N TYR A 99 -8.64 12.44 -15.88
CA TYR A 99 -7.85 11.22 -16.02
C TYR A 99 -8.51 10.23 -16.99
N GLN A 100 -8.28 10.45 -18.29
CA GLN A 100 -8.57 9.51 -19.36
C GLN A 100 -7.27 9.22 -20.09
N ILE A 101 -6.72 8.03 -19.87
CA ILE A 101 -5.52 7.53 -20.55
C ILE A 101 -5.96 6.60 -21.67
N SER A 102 -5.37 6.74 -22.86
CA SER A 102 -5.64 5.88 -24.00
C SER A 102 -4.35 5.35 -24.63
N GLY A 103 -4.41 4.17 -25.24
CA GLY A 103 -3.28 3.59 -25.96
C GLY A 103 -2.18 3.02 -25.06
N VAL A 104 -0.92 3.32 -25.40
CA VAL A 104 0.29 2.67 -24.84
C VAL A 104 0.45 2.90 -23.33
N TYR A 105 0.06 4.07 -22.82
CA TYR A 105 0.22 4.45 -21.42
C TYR A 105 -0.64 3.61 -20.45
N THR A 106 -1.76 3.06 -20.93
CA THR A 106 -2.59 2.15 -20.12
C THR A 106 -1.83 0.87 -19.76
N HIS A 107 -1.09 0.29 -20.71
CA HIS A 107 -0.26 -0.89 -20.46
C HIS A 107 0.84 -0.60 -19.45
N ILE A 108 1.50 0.56 -19.58
CA ILE A 108 2.55 0.99 -18.64
C ILE A 108 1.99 1.10 -17.22
N VAL A 109 0.82 1.73 -17.03
CA VAL A 109 0.18 1.88 -15.71
C VAL A 109 -0.20 0.52 -15.10
N ILE A 110 -0.70 -0.42 -15.90
CA ILE A 110 -1.01 -1.79 -15.44
C ILE A 110 0.27 -2.49 -14.98
N THR A 111 1.32 -2.49 -15.81
CA THR A 111 2.61 -3.12 -15.46
C THR A 111 3.23 -2.48 -14.22
N LEU A 112 3.17 -1.15 -14.07
CA LEU A 112 3.65 -0.47 -12.87
C LEU A 112 2.90 -0.89 -11.60
N ARG A 113 1.58 -1.09 -11.68
CA ARG A 113 0.77 -1.59 -10.56
C ARG A 113 1.20 -2.99 -10.16
N GLU A 114 1.40 -3.88 -11.13
CA GLU A 114 1.83 -5.27 -10.88
C GLU A 114 3.23 -5.33 -10.26
N ILE A 115 4.16 -4.51 -10.75
CA ILE A 115 5.50 -4.39 -10.15
C ILE A 115 5.40 -3.85 -8.72
N ALA A 116 4.61 -2.81 -8.48
CA ALA A 116 4.44 -2.24 -7.15
C ALA A 116 3.85 -3.26 -6.15
N LEU A 117 2.80 -3.99 -6.54
CA LEU A 117 2.23 -5.06 -5.73
C LEU A 117 3.26 -6.17 -5.45
N SER A 118 4.02 -6.57 -6.47
CA SER A 118 5.07 -7.58 -6.32
C SER A 118 6.15 -7.15 -5.33
N VAL A 119 6.61 -5.89 -5.40
CA VAL A 119 7.60 -5.33 -4.45
C VAL A 119 7.03 -5.28 -3.03
N ILE A 120 5.76 -4.89 -2.86
CA ILE A 120 5.10 -4.88 -1.55
C ILE A 120 5.03 -6.29 -0.97
N LEU A 121 4.64 -7.29 -1.77
CA LEU A 121 4.56 -8.70 -1.34
C LEU A 121 5.94 -9.30 -1.04
N ILE A 122 6.98 -8.99 -1.84
CA ILE A 122 8.35 -9.39 -1.55
C ILE A 122 8.83 -8.78 -0.23
N LYS A 123 8.57 -7.48 0.00
CA LYS A 123 8.90 -6.82 1.27
C LYS A 123 8.14 -7.45 2.44
N ALA A 124 6.88 -7.85 2.24
CA ALA A 124 6.11 -8.63 3.20
C ALA A 124 6.87 -9.91 3.55
N GLY A 125 7.14 -10.76 2.55
CA GLY A 125 7.82 -12.05 2.71
C GLY A 125 9.17 -11.95 3.43
N LEU A 126 9.96 -10.92 3.12
CA LEU A 126 11.25 -10.67 3.76
C LEU A 126 11.14 -10.20 5.23
N GLY A 127 9.99 -9.65 5.63
CA GLY A 127 9.73 -9.20 7.00
C GLY A 127 9.12 -10.26 7.93
N LEU A 128 8.84 -11.46 7.42
CA LEU A 128 8.28 -12.56 8.21
C LEU A 128 9.35 -13.27 9.05
N ASP A 129 9.01 -13.60 10.30
CA ASP A 129 9.79 -14.54 11.11
C ASP A 129 9.37 -15.98 10.80
N PRO A 130 10.21 -16.79 10.11
CA PRO A 130 9.86 -18.16 9.77
C PRO A 130 9.65 -19.04 11.01
N VAL A 131 10.34 -18.76 12.12
CA VAL A 131 10.23 -19.56 13.35
C VAL A 131 8.87 -19.34 14.01
N ALA A 132 8.41 -18.09 14.09
CA ALA A 132 7.06 -17.76 14.57
C ALA A 132 5.99 -18.33 13.63
N LEU A 133 6.20 -18.26 12.31
CA LEU A 133 5.25 -18.76 11.31
C LEU A 133 5.02 -20.28 11.44
N TYR A 134 6.09 -21.08 11.58
CA TYR A 134 5.94 -22.53 11.75
C TYR A 134 5.20 -22.88 13.04
N LYS A 135 5.52 -22.21 14.15
CA LYS A 135 4.85 -22.41 15.45
C LYS A 135 3.37 -22.07 15.42
N LEU A 136 2.98 -21.08 14.61
CA LEU A 136 1.63 -20.55 14.53
C LEU A 136 0.86 -21.01 13.28
N SER A 137 1.41 -21.93 12.48
CA SER A 137 0.85 -22.38 11.20
C SER A 137 -0.62 -22.81 11.27
N LEU A 138 -1.01 -23.57 12.31
CA LEU A 138 -2.42 -23.94 12.53
C LEU A 138 -3.32 -22.73 12.82
N VAL A 139 -2.79 -21.72 13.53
CA VAL A 139 -3.51 -20.48 13.82
C VAL A 139 -3.68 -19.66 12.54
N VAL A 140 -2.66 -19.61 11.68
CA VAL A 140 -2.73 -18.94 10.36
C VAL A 140 -3.85 -19.54 9.52
N ILE A 141 -3.90 -20.87 9.41
CA ILE A 141 -4.95 -21.56 8.64
C ILE A 141 -6.35 -21.27 9.20
N ARG A 142 -6.50 -21.33 10.53
CA ARG A 142 -7.80 -21.06 11.18
C ARG A 142 -8.23 -19.60 10.98
N LEU A 143 -7.29 -18.66 11.06
CA LEU A 143 -7.55 -17.23 10.84
C LEU A 143 -7.77 -16.86 9.38
N ALA A 144 -7.22 -17.60 8.43
CA ALA A 144 -7.50 -17.39 7.01
C ALA A 144 -8.87 -17.96 6.64
N ILE A 145 -9.17 -19.20 7.00
CA ILE A 145 -10.37 -19.90 6.51
C ILE A 145 -11.64 -19.53 7.28
N CYS A 146 -11.62 -19.58 8.61
CA CYS A 146 -12.86 -19.44 9.39
C CYS A 146 -13.49 -18.04 9.28
N PRO A 147 -12.73 -16.93 9.42
CA PRO A 147 -13.26 -15.59 9.20
C PRO A 147 -13.73 -15.39 7.77
N CYS A 148 -12.94 -15.82 6.78
CA CYS A 148 -13.27 -15.67 5.35
C CYS A 148 -14.62 -16.30 5.00
N ILE A 149 -14.82 -17.57 5.38
CA ILE A 149 -16.09 -18.26 5.12
C ILE A 149 -17.24 -17.60 5.88
N ALA A 150 -17.02 -17.20 7.13
CA ALA A 150 -18.06 -16.57 7.94
C ALA A 150 -18.49 -15.21 7.36
N GLU A 151 -17.53 -14.39 6.94
CA GLU A 151 -17.76 -13.08 6.30
C GLU A 151 -18.40 -13.25 4.93
N ALA A 152 -17.93 -14.19 4.10
CA ALA A 152 -18.50 -14.48 2.78
C ALA A 152 -19.95 -14.99 2.88
N VAL A 153 -20.25 -15.92 3.79
CA VAL A 153 -21.62 -16.41 4.02
C VAL A 153 -22.50 -15.31 4.59
N GLY A 154 -22.00 -14.51 5.53
CA GLY A 154 -22.71 -13.35 6.06
C GLY A 154 -23.09 -12.35 4.97
N ALA A 155 -22.12 -11.96 4.14
CA ALA A 155 -22.34 -11.08 3.00
C ALA A 155 -23.29 -11.69 1.95
N ALA A 156 -23.21 -13.00 1.71
CA ALA A 156 -24.12 -13.71 0.81
C ALA A 156 -25.56 -13.66 1.29
N VAL A 157 -25.80 -13.96 2.58
CA VAL A 157 -27.12 -13.87 3.21
C VAL A 157 -27.66 -12.44 3.11
N VAL A 158 -26.85 -11.44 3.49
CA VAL A 158 -27.24 -10.03 3.42
C VAL A 158 -27.58 -9.62 1.99
N SER A 159 -26.76 -10.01 1.00
CA SER A 159 -27.00 -9.68 -0.41
C SER A 159 -28.26 -10.36 -0.97
N HIS A 160 -28.55 -11.60 -0.57
CA HIS A 160 -29.77 -12.29 -0.98
C HIS A 160 -31.02 -11.59 -0.45
N PHE A 161 -31.03 -11.22 0.84
CA PHE A 161 -32.20 -10.61 1.47
C PHE A 161 -32.39 -9.12 1.15
N ILE A 162 -31.31 -8.36 0.97
CA ILE A 162 -31.39 -6.91 0.70
C ILE A 162 -31.47 -6.62 -0.80
N LEU A 163 -30.65 -7.28 -1.62
CA LEU A 163 -30.51 -6.99 -3.05
C LEU A 163 -31.33 -7.96 -3.92
N GLY A 164 -31.86 -9.04 -3.34
CA GLY A 164 -32.64 -10.05 -4.07
C GLY A 164 -31.78 -10.92 -5.00
N TYR A 165 -30.46 -10.94 -4.83
CA TYR A 165 -29.58 -11.72 -5.69
C TYR A 165 -29.71 -13.22 -5.43
N PRO A 166 -29.66 -14.09 -6.45
CA PRO A 166 -29.60 -15.54 -6.25
C PRO A 166 -28.40 -15.94 -5.37
N TRP A 167 -28.54 -17.03 -4.60
CA TRP A 167 -27.52 -17.51 -3.65
C TRP A 167 -26.12 -17.62 -4.25
N LEU A 168 -26.00 -18.06 -5.51
CA LEU A 168 -24.71 -18.17 -6.19
C LEU A 168 -24.04 -16.79 -6.37
N TRP A 169 -24.78 -15.80 -6.87
CA TRP A 169 -24.27 -14.42 -7.03
C TRP A 169 -23.97 -13.76 -5.70
N GLY A 170 -24.79 -14.03 -4.67
CA GLY A 170 -24.54 -13.56 -3.33
C GLY A 170 -23.27 -14.16 -2.72
N LEU A 171 -23.02 -15.45 -2.94
CA LEU A 171 -21.80 -16.12 -2.48
C LEU A 171 -20.55 -15.60 -3.21
N LEU A 172 -20.62 -15.42 -4.53
CA LEU A 172 -19.54 -14.81 -5.32
C LEU A 172 -19.22 -13.39 -4.82
N LEU A 173 -20.24 -12.57 -4.59
CA LEU A 173 -20.09 -11.24 -4.03
C LEU A 173 -19.53 -11.28 -2.61
N GLY A 174 -19.93 -12.26 -1.81
CA GLY A 174 -19.42 -12.47 -0.46
C GLY A 174 -17.92 -12.78 -0.42
N PHE A 175 -17.45 -13.72 -1.25
CA PHE A 175 -16.02 -14.02 -1.35
C PHE A 175 -15.21 -12.87 -1.93
N LEU A 176 -15.78 -12.09 -2.86
CA LEU A 176 -15.14 -10.89 -3.38
C LEU A 176 -14.97 -9.80 -2.30
N LEU A 177 -15.93 -9.66 -1.39
CA LEU A 177 -15.88 -8.69 -0.30
C LEU A 177 -15.04 -9.14 0.90
N SER A 178 -14.94 -10.45 1.12
CA SER A 178 -14.19 -11.02 2.25
C SER A 178 -12.67 -10.94 2.07
N ALA A 179 -12.17 -10.84 0.83
CA ALA A 179 -10.74 -10.80 0.54
C ALA A 179 -10.04 -9.58 1.15
N VAL A 180 -9.00 -9.81 1.95
CA VAL A 180 -8.25 -8.76 2.64
C VAL A 180 -7.07 -8.26 1.80
N SER A 181 -7.08 -6.98 1.41
CA SER A 181 -6.00 -6.42 0.58
C SER A 181 -4.63 -6.33 1.29
N PRO A 182 -3.61 -7.10 0.83
CA PRO A 182 -2.29 -7.12 1.45
C PRO A 182 -1.53 -5.83 1.16
N ALA A 183 -1.83 -5.15 0.04
CA ALA A 183 -1.16 -3.92 -0.36
C ALA A 183 -1.27 -2.79 0.68
N VAL A 184 -2.35 -2.80 1.46
CA VAL A 184 -2.62 -1.80 2.49
C VAL A 184 -2.18 -2.28 3.87
N VAL A 185 -2.43 -3.55 4.18
CA VAL A 185 -2.21 -4.12 5.51
C VAL A 185 -0.73 -4.41 5.76
N VAL A 186 -0.01 -4.95 4.77
CA VAL A 186 1.42 -5.31 4.87
C VAL A 186 2.30 -4.13 5.30
N PRO A 187 2.32 -2.97 4.60
CA PRO A 187 3.22 -1.88 4.97
C PRO A 187 2.92 -1.34 6.37
N VAL A 188 1.65 -1.34 6.80
CA VAL A 188 1.26 -0.91 8.14
C VAL A 188 1.77 -1.90 9.19
N LEU A 189 1.57 -3.20 9.00
CA LEU A 189 2.01 -4.22 9.95
C LEU A 189 3.54 -4.27 10.07
N LEU A 190 4.28 -4.15 8.97
CA LEU A 190 5.74 -4.06 9.00
C LEU A 190 6.20 -2.81 9.76
N SER A 191 5.56 -1.65 9.54
CA SER A 191 5.90 -0.43 10.28
C SER A 191 5.62 -0.53 11.79
N LEU A 192 4.61 -1.31 12.18
CA LEU A 192 4.30 -1.58 13.59
C LEU A 192 5.31 -2.56 14.20
N GLN A 193 5.72 -3.58 13.44
CA GLN A 193 6.76 -4.52 13.85
C GLN A 193 8.11 -3.81 14.03
N GLU A 194 8.49 -2.92 13.11
CA GLU A 194 9.70 -2.07 13.23
C GLU A 194 9.68 -1.19 14.50
N ARG A 195 8.49 -0.85 15.01
CA ARG A 195 8.30 -0.09 16.26
C ARG A 195 8.22 -0.99 17.51
N GLY A 196 8.44 -2.30 17.37
CA GLY A 196 8.38 -3.28 18.46
C GLY A 196 6.97 -3.72 18.87
N TYR A 197 5.92 -3.35 18.12
CA TYR A 197 4.55 -3.78 18.44
C TYR A 197 4.26 -5.19 17.92
N GLY A 198 3.86 -6.09 18.82
CA GLY A 198 3.38 -7.43 18.45
C GLY A 198 4.45 -8.40 17.94
N GLU A 199 5.73 -8.01 18.02
CA GLU A 199 6.88 -8.81 17.59
C GLU A 199 7.01 -10.10 18.44
N SER A 200 6.94 -9.99 19.77
CA SER A 200 7.07 -11.12 20.70
C SER A 200 5.98 -12.20 20.54
N LYS A 201 4.86 -11.86 19.91
CA LYS A 201 3.73 -12.76 19.66
C LYS A 201 3.61 -13.15 18.18
N GLY A 202 4.49 -12.64 17.31
CA GLY A 202 4.46 -12.90 15.87
C GLY A 202 3.17 -12.44 15.19
N ILE A 203 2.47 -11.42 15.72
CA ILE A 203 1.13 -11.03 15.24
C ILE A 203 1.20 -10.50 13.80
N ALA A 204 2.18 -9.64 13.50
CA ALA A 204 2.38 -9.11 12.15
C ALA A 204 2.65 -10.25 11.15
N THR A 205 3.56 -11.18 11.49
CA THR A 205 3.85 -12.38 10.68
C THR A 205 2.61 -13.25 10.47
N LEU A 206 1.84 -13.50 11.54
CA LEU A 206 0.60 -14.29 11.51
C LEU A 206 -0.43 -13.67 10.57
N VAL A 207 -0.68 -12.35 10.68
CA VAL A 207 -1.71 -11.66 9.90
C VAL A 207 -1.27 -11.51 8.44
N ILE A 208 -0.01 -11.21 8.15
CA ILE A 208 0.49 -11.14 6.77
C ILE A 208 0.37 -12.51 6.08
N ALA A 209 0.72 -13.59 6.78
CA ALA A 209 0.57 -14.93 6.25
C ALA A 209 -0.90 -15.33 6.07
N ALA A 210 -1.76 -15.01 7.05
CA ALA A 210 -3.18 -15.32 6.99
C ALA A 210 -3.89 -14.56 5.85
N SER A 211 -3.61 -13.26 5.68
CA SER A 211 -4.14 -12.45 4.57
C SER A 211 -3.70 -12.98 3.20
N SER A 212 -2.47 -13.48 3.08
CA SER A 212 -2.00 -14.07 1.82
C SER A 212 -2.74 -15.38 1.50
N MET A 213 -3.01 -16.21 2.51
CA MET A 213 -3.80 -17.44 2.34
C MET A 213 -5.28 -17.14 2.07
N ASP A 214 -5.84 -16.14 2.74
CA ASP A 214 -7.20 -15.64 2.55
C ASP A 214 -7.44 -15.22 1.09
N ASP A 215 -6.54 -14.38 0.53
CA ASP A 215 -6.61 -13.97 -0.87
C ASP A 215 -6.60 -15.15 -1.85
N VAL A 216 -5.74 -16.15 -1.63
CA VAL A 216 -5.69 -17.35 -2.49
C VAL A 216 -6.99 -18.13 -2.44
N LEU A 217 -7.57 -18.29 -1.24
CA LEU A 217 -8.85 -18.98 -1.06
C LEU A 217 -10.01 -18.22 -1.70
N ALA A 218 -10.11 -16.91 -1.46
CA ALA A 218 -11.16 -16.07 -2.01
C ALA A 218 -11.11 -16.04 -3.54
N ILE A 219 -9.93 -15.86 -4.14
CA ILE A 219 -9.75 -15.88 -5.60
C ILE A 219 -10.05 -17.27 -6.18
N SER A 220 -9.62 -18.34 -5.50
CA SER A 220 -9.90 -19.71 -5.96
C SER A 220 -11.39 -20.01 -5.99
N ILE A 221 -12.16 -19.56 -4.99
CA ILE A 221 -13.61 -19.81 -4.91
C ILE A 221 -14.39 -18.88 -5.82
N TYR A 222 -14.01 -17.60 -5.92
CA TYR A 222 -14.64 -16.65 -6.84
C TYR A 222 -14.35 -16.99 -8.32
N GLY A 223 -13.21 -17.61 -8.60
CA GLY A 223 -12.77 -17.97 -9.96
C GLY A 223 -13.36 -19.27 -10.52
N ILE A 224 -14.11 -20.04 -9.71
CA ILE A 224 -14.84 -21.26 -10.11
C ILE A 224 -16.26 -20.90 -10.53
#